data_AF-A0A6P6AH88-F1
#
_entry.id   AF-A0A6P6AH88-F1
#
_cell.length_a   1.000
_cell.length_b   1.000
_cell.length_c   1.000
_cell.angle_alpha   90.00
_cell.angle_beta   90.00
_cell.angle_gamma   90.00
#
_symmetry.space_group_name_H-M   'P 1'
#
loop_
_entity.id
_entity.type
_entity.pdbx_description
1 polymer ?
#
loop_
_entity_poly.entity_id
_entity_poly.type
_entity_poly.pdbx_seq_one_letter_code
_entity_poly.pdbx_strand_id
1 'polypeptide(L)'
;MNMELSNDVVDKNEFGVWEIFWPNNADGSPPIPHGSQVKMQEPIISTYANFRDDVLPIKRLGYNAVQIMAIQEHLYYARFGYHVTNFFAPSGRFGIPDDLKSLIDRAHELGLLVLMDIVHSHASNNVLDGLNMFDGTNAYYFHSGSKGHQWMWDSHLFNYGSWEVSSVK
;
A
#
# COMPACT_ATOMS: atom_id res chain seq x y z
N MET A 1 -23.19 3.26 18.58
CA MET A 1 -23.32 4.21 17.45
C MET A 1 -22.00 4.15 16.71
N ASN A 2 -21.98 3.54 15.52
CA ASN A 2 -20.79 3.54 14.66
C ASN A 2 -20.84 4.84 13.87
N MET A 3 -19.87 5.71 14.10
CA MET A 3 -19.68 6.93 13.34
C MET A 3 -18.39 6.77 12.53
N GLU A 4 -18.50 6.87 11.21
CA GLU A 4 -17.33 7.07 10.37
C GLU A 4 -16.81 8.48 10.60
N LEU A 5 -15.58 8.61 11.08
CA LEU A 5 -14.92 9.89 11.29
C LEU A 5 -14.36 10.36 9.94
N SER A 6 -14.83 11.51 9.43
CA SER A 6 -14.18 12.22 8.33
C SER A 6 -12.95 12.96 8.86
N ASN A 7 -12.00 13.26 7.97
CA ASN A 7 -10.77 14.01 8.30
C ASN A 7 -11.02 15.43 8.86
N ASP A 8 -12.27 15.92 8.87
CA ASP A 8 -12.63 17.26 9.35
C ASP A 8 -12.83 17.34 10.87
N VAL A 9 -12.80 16.20 11.57
CA VAL A 9 -13.14 16.08 13.01
C VAL A 9 -11.91 15.85 13.89
N VAL A 10 -10.76 15.52 13.28
CA VAL A 10 -9.54 15.11 13.99
C VAL A 10 -8.36 15.95 13.50
N ASP A 11 -7.73 16.70 14.40
CA ASP A 11 -6.54 17.50 14.10
C ASP A 11 -5.36 17.05 14.96
N LYS A 12 -4.13 17.20 14.44
CA LYS A 12 -2.90 16.85 15.17
C LYS A 12 -2.16 18.13 15.52
N ASN A 13 -2.05 18.42 16.81
CA ASN A 13 -1.35 19.63 17.24
C ASN A 13 0.18 19.52 17.06
N GLU A 14 0.87 20.65 17.25
CA GLU A 14 2.34 20.77 17.09
C GLU A 14 3.15 19.87 18.03
N PHE A 15 2.54 19.32 19.08
CA PHE A 15 3.13 18.37 20.03
C PHE A 15 2.82 16.91 19.69
N GLY A 16 2.14 16.67 18.57
CA GLY A 16 1.81 15.34 18.07
C GLY A 16 0.62 14.67 18.77
N VAL A 17 -0.15 15.42 19.56
CA VAL A 17 -1.38 14.94 20.22
C VAL A 17 -2.55 15.10 19.25
N TRP A 18 -3.38 14.07 19.15
CA TRP A 18 -4.61 14.10 18.37
C TRP A 18 -5.74 14.72 19.18
N GLU A 19 -6.36 15.76 18.64
CA GLU A 19 -7.52 16.43 19.22
C GLU A 19 -8.75 16.11 18.38
N ILE A 20 -9.85 15.79 19.07
CA ILE A 20 -11.13 15.46 18.44
C ILE A 20 -12.16 16.43 18.99
N PHE A 21 -12.73 17.26 18.12
CA PHE A 21 -13.77 18.19 18.50
C PHE A 21 -15.15 17.57 18.26
N TRP A 22 -15.98 17.55 19.29
CA TRP A 22 -17.35 17.08 19.18
C TRP A 22 -18.33 18.21 19.49
N PRO A 23 -19.10 18.70 18.49
CA PRO A 23 -20.04 19.78 18.72
C PRO A 23 -21.18 19.33 19.64
N ASN A 24 -21.73 20.27 20.40
CA ASN A 24 -22.94 20.02 21.19
C ASN A 24 -24.11 19.62 20.28
N ASN A 25 -25.02 18.82 20.82
CA ASN A 25 -26.28 18.53 20.17
C ASN A 25 -27.10 19.82 19.97
N ALA A 26 -28.10 19.78 19.09
CA ALA A 26 -28.96 20.95 18.81
C ALA A 26 -29.70 21.49 20.04
N ASP A 27 -29.86 20.67 21.08
CA ASP A 27 -30.46 21.01 22.37
C ASP A 27 -29.44 21.53 23.41
N GLY A 28 -28.16 21.67 23.03
CA GLY A 28 -27.07 22.10 23.90
C GLY A 28 -26.52 21.01 24.83
N SER A 29 -27.02 19.78 24.75
CA SER A 29 -26.50 18.66 25.54
C SER A 29 -25.11 18.22 25.04
N PRO A 30 -24.23 17.71 25.93
CA PRO A 30 -22.95 17.18 25.52
C PRO A 30 -23.17 15.96 24.62
N PRO A 31 -22.43 15.84 23.51
CA PRO A 31 -22.63 14.76 22.55
C PRO A 31 -22.19 13.40 23.10
N ILE A 32 -21.29 13.42 24.09
CA ILE A 32 -20.83 12.23 24.81
C ILE A 32 -21.36 12.32 26.25
N PRO A 33 -22.37 11.51 26.63
CA PRO A 33 -22.89 11.50 27.99
C PRO A 33 -21.84 11.13 29.02
N HIS A 34 -21.98 11.67 30.25
CA HIS A 34 -21.11 11.31 31.37
C HIS A 34 -21.11 9.79 31.61
N GLY A 35 -19.90 9.22 31.79
CA GLY A 35 -19.70 7.78 31.99
C GLY A 35 -19.53 6.97 30.70
N SER A 36 -19.59 7.61 29.53
CA SER A 36 -19.29 6.95 28.26
C SER A 36 -17.80 6.60 28.13
N GLN A 37 -17.50 5.45 27.54
CA GLN A 37 -16.15 5.06 27.16
C GLN A 37 -16.00 5.19 25.64
N VAL A 38 -15.04 6.01 25.21
CA VAL A 38 -14.69 6.15 23.79
C VAL A 38 -13.45 5.32 23.54
N LYS A 39 -13.55 4.31 22.67
CA LYS A 39 -12.40 3.57 22.17
C LYS A 39 -12.02 4.13 20.81
N MET A 40 -10.84 4.74 20.75
CA MET A 40 -10.19 5.14 19.51
C MET A 40 -9.05 4.15 19.26
N GLN A 41 -8.91 3.68 18.03
CA GLN A 41 -7.76 2.90 17.62
C GLN A 41 -7.04 3.69 16.54
N GLU A 42 -5.75 3.90 16.72
CA GLU A 42 -4.95 4.58 15.71
C GLU A 42 -4.97 3.77 14.41
N PRO A 43 -5.10 4.42 13.25
CA PRO A 43 -4.94 3.74 11.98
C PRO A 43 -3.50 3.25 11.85
N ILE A 44 -3.32 1.93 11.93
CA ILE A 44 -2.05 1.26 11.73
C ILE A 44 -2.00 0.61 10.34
N ILE A 45 -0.80 0.49 9.79
CA ILE A 45 -0.58 -0.33 8.61
C ILE A 45 -0.78 -1.79 9.01
N SER A 46 -1.70 -2.48 8.33
CA SER A 46 -1.97 -3.90 8.58
C SER A 46 -0.81 -4.76 8.08
N THR A 47 -0.52 -5.87 8.76
CA THR A 47 0.56 -6.79 8.38
C THR A 47 0.04 -7.93 7.48
N TYR A 48 0.96 -8.66 6.84
CA TYR A 48 0.62 -9.90 6.14
C TYR A 48 -0.02 -10.93 7.10
N ALA A 49 0.44 -10.99 8.35
CA ALA A 49 -0.15 -11.87 9.36
C ALA A 49 -1.60 -11.47 9.71
N ASN A 50 -1.86 -10.17 9.88
CA ASN A 50 -3.22 -9.69 10.12
C ASN A 50 -4.12 -10.00 8.92
N PHE A 51 -3.64 -9.80 7.68
CA PHE A 51 -4.42 -10.16 6.50
C PHE A 51 -4.71 -11.67 6.44
N ARG A 52 -3.71 -12.50 6.77
CA ARG A 52 -3.85 -13.96 6.83
C ARG A 52 -4.95 -14.38 7.79
N ASP A 53 -4.96 -13.82 9.00
CA ASP A 53 -5.81 -14.28 10.08
C ASP A 53 -7.20 -13.64 10.05
N ASP A 54 -7.28 -12.36 9.71
CA ASP A 54 -8.51 -11.57 9.79
C ASP A 54 -9.25 -11.46 8.44
N VAL A 55 -8.53 -11.46 7.31
CA VAL A 55 -9.11 -11.25 5.97
C VAL A 55 -9.37 -12.56 5.23
N LEU A 56 -8.44 -13.52 5.20
CA LEU A 56 -8.65 -14.78 4.47
C LEU A 56 -9.91 -15.59 4.85
N PRO A 57 -10.49 -15.47 6.07
CA PRO A 57 -11.81 -16.01 6.36
C PRO A 57 -12.96 -15.52 5.45
N ILE A 58 -12.73 -14.59 4.52
CA ILE A 58 -13.63 -14.28 3.40
C ILE A 58 -14.05 -15.52 2.60
N LYS A 59 -13.30 -16.62 2.65
CA LYS A 59 -13.72 -17.93 2.10
C LYS A 59 -15.12 -18.33 2.57
N ARG A 60 -15.49 -18.02 3.82
CA ARG A 60 -16.83 -18.31 4.36
C ARG A 60 -17.96 -17.58 3.63
N LEU A 61 -17.63 -16.47 2.98
CA LEU A 61 -18.56 -15.65 2.20
C LEU A 61 -18.71 -16.18 0.76
N GLY A 62 -18.00 -17.26 0.40
CA GLY A 62 -18.10 -17.91 -0.91
C GLY A 62 -17.06 -17.47 -1.94
N TYR A 63 -16.12 -16.59 -1.58
CA TYR A 63 -15.01 -16.22 -2.48
C TYR A 63 -14.10 -17.43 -2.75
N ASN A 64 -13.59 -17.51 -3.98
CA ASN A 64 -12.67 -18.56 -4.43
C ASN A 64 -11.28 -18.02 -4.82
N ALA A 65 -11.11 -16.70 -4.85
CA ALA A 65 -9.86 -16.04 -5.18
C ALA A 65 -9.70 -14.74 -4.38
N VAL A 66 -8.45 -14.33 -4.16
CA VAL A 66 -8.08 -13.04 -3.58
C VAL A 66 -7.04 -12.39 -4.50
N GLN A 67 -7.27 -11.13 -4.86
CA GLN A 67 -6.29 -10.31 -5.56
C GLN A 67 -5.58 -9.42 -4.53
N ILE A 68 -4.25 -9.49 -4.50
CA ILE A 68 -3.41 -8.72 -3.59
C ILE A 68 -2.64 -7.69 -4.40
N MET A 69 -2.75 -6.44 -3.98
CA MET A 69 -2.10 -5.29 -4.59
C MET A 69 -0.95 -4.82 -3.70
N ALA A 70 -0.07 -3.99 -4.26
CA ALA A 70 1.01 -3.34 -3.51
C ALA A 70 2.01 -4.29 -2.82
N ILE A 71 2.18 -5.51 -3.33
CA ILE A 71 3.18 -6.47 -2.83
C ILE A 71 4.59 -6.00 -3.17
N GLN A 72 4.85 -5.52 -4.40
CA GLN A 72 6.19 -5.06 -4.78
C GLN A 72 6.61 -3.85 -3.93
N GLU A 73 7.87 -3.78 -3.53
CA GLU A 73 8.38 -2.69 -2.70
C GLU A 73 8.23 -1.35 -3.43
N HIS A 74 7.68 -0.38 -2.70
CA HIS A 74 7.34 0.94 -3.20
C HIS A 74 7.51 1.92 -2.04
N LEU A 75 8.07 3.11 -2.24
CA LEU A 75 8.38 4.00 -1.11
C LEU A 75 7.27 4.95 -0.71
N TYR A 76 6.37 5.26 -1.64
CA TYR A 76 5.29 6.19 -1.38
C TYR A 76 3.97 5.44 -1.22
N TYR A 77 3.55 5.24 0.03
CA TYR A 77 2.37 4.43 0.39
C TYR A 77 1.08 4.95 -0.26
N ALA A 78 0.95 6.28 -0.43
CA ALA A 78 -0.21 6.90 -1.07
C ALA A 78 -0.36 6.60 -2.57
N ARG A 79 0.61 5.91 -3.20
CA ARG A 79 0.55 5.47 -4.61
C ARG A 79 -0.05 4.07 -4.78
N PHE A 80 -0.55 3.46 -3.70
CA PHE A 80 -1.20 2.14 -3.74
C PHE A 80 -0.33 1.04 -4.40
N GLY A 81 1.00 1.12 -4.25
CA GLY A 81 1.91 0.14 -4.83
C GLY A 81 2.29 0.34 -6.30
N TYR A 82 1.75 1.36 -6.98
CA TYR A 82 2.03 1.58 -8.41
C TYR A 82 3.37 2.27 -8.70
N HIS A 83 3.99 2.91 -7.71
CA HIS A 83 5.35 3.46 -7.83
C HIS A 83 6.37 2.48 -7.25
N VAL A 84 6.63 1.41 -8.01
CA VAL A 84 7.56 0.35 -7.59
C VAL A 84 9.00 0.86 -7.66
N THR A 85 9.75 0.56 -6.60
CA THR A 85 11.18 0.88 -6.48
C THR A 85 12.03 -0.37 -6.50
N ASN A 86 11.54 -1.47 -5.93
CA ASN A 86 12.18 -2.78 -6.04
C ASN A 86 11.14 -3.85 -6.43
N PHE A 87 11.37 -4.45 -7.59
CA PHE A 87 10.44 -5.36 -8.26
C PHE A 87 10.50 -6.80 -7.71
N PHE A 88 11.57 -7.14 -7.01
CA PHE A 88 11.85 -8.49 -6.51
C PHE A 88 11.65 -8.64 -4.99
N ALA A 89 11.58 -7.53 -4.27
CA ALA A 89 11.34 -7.53 -2.83
C ALA A 89 9.85 -7.29 -2.54
N PRO A 90 9.24 -8.08 -1.64
CA PRO A 90 7.93 -7.73 -1.09
C PRO A 90 8.07 -6.48 -0.19
N SER A 91 7.01 -5.67 -0.10
CA SER A 91 7.08 -4.43 0.68
C SER A 91 7.27 -4.76 2.16
N GLY A 92 8.35 -4.22 2.73
CA GLY A 92 8.71 -4.41 4.14
C GLY A 92 7.75 -3.73 5.12
N ARG A 93 6.82 -2.89 4.64
CA ARG A 93 5.79 -2.25 5.49
C ARG A 93 4.86 -3.24 6.17
N PHE A 94 4.63 -4.38 5.54
CA PHE A 94 3.61 -5.33 5.98
C PHE A 94 4.20 -6.53 6.73
N GLY A 95 5.53 -6.65 6.81
CA GLY A 95 6.22 -7.75 7.47
C GLY A 95 7.43 -8.25 6.68
N ILE A 96 7.95 -9.40 7.07
CA ILE A 96 9.08 -10.04 6.39
C ILE A 96 8.60 -10.91 5.21
N PRO A 97 9.47 -11.27 4.25
CA PRO A 97 9.08 -12.12 3.13
C PRO A 97 8.42 -13.46 3.54
N ASP A 98 8.80 -14.02 4.69
CA ASP A 98 8.22 -15.26 5.20
C ASP A 98 6.77 -15.07 5.70
N ASP A 99 6.39 -13.88 6.14
CA ASP A 99 5.00 -13.58 6.49
C ASP A 99 4.10 -13.57 5.25
N LEU A 100 4.61 -13.04 4.13
CA LEU A 100 3.90 -13.10 2.85
C LEU A 100 3.73 -14.55 2.37
N LYS A 101 4.79 -15.38 2.50
CA LYS A 101 4.68 -16.82 2.20
C LYS A 101 3.60 -17.48 3.07
N SER A 102 3.62 -17.22 4.37
CA SER A 102 2.61 -17.75 5.30
C SER A 102 1.18 -17.34 4.93
N LEU A 103 0.99 -16.10 4.48
CA LEU A 103 -0.31 -15.64 3.97
C LEU A 103 -0.75 -16.42 2.72
N ILE A 104 0.16 -16.62 1.76
CA ILE A 104 -0.14 -17.35 0.52
C ILE A 104 -0.44 -18.82 0.82
N ASP A 105 0.37 -19.46 1.67
CA ASP A 105 0.17 -20.84 2.09
C ASP A 105 -1.21 -21.02 2.75
N ARG A 106 -1.58 -20.11 3.65
CA ARG A 106 -2.89 -20.14 4.29
C ARG A 106 -4.04 -19.94 3.30
N ALA A 107 -3.89 -19.06 2.31
CA ALA A 107 -4.89 -18.88 1.27
C ALA A 107 -5.09 -20.17 0.47
N HIS A 108 -4.00 -20.87 0.12
CA HIS A 108 -4.06 -22.15 -0.57
C HIS A 108 -4.67 -23.27 0.29
N GLU A 109 -4.37 -23.33 1.59
CA GLU A 109 -5.02 -24.26 2.53
C GLU A 109 -6.54 -24.10 2.56
N LEU A 110 -7.02 -22.85 2.44
CA LEU A 110 -8.45 -22.52 2.38
C LEU A 110 -9.06 -22.75 0.99
N GLY A 111 -8.27 -23.19 0.00
CA GLY A 111 -8.70 -23.35 -1.38
C GLY A 111 -9.07 -22.03 -2.04
N LEU A 112 -8.31 -20.97 -1.77
CA LEU A 112 -8.38 -19.68 -2.45
C LEU A 112 -7.24 -19.59 -3.48
N LEU A 113 -7.55 -19.12 -4.69
CA LEU A 113 -6.55 -18.67 -5.65
C LEU A 113 -5.98 -17.32 -5.22
N VAL A 114 -4.67 -17.14 -5.34
CA VAL A 114 -4.01 -15.85 -5.05
C VAL A 114 -3.57 -15.22 -6.36
N LEU A 115 -4.07 -14.02 -6.64
CA LEU A 115 -3.66 -13.20 -7.78
C LEU A 115 -2.83 -12.03 -7.26
N MET A 116 -1.70 -11.75 -7.92
CA MET A 116 -0.85 -10.60 -7.59
C MET A 116 -0.99 -9.54 -8.68
N ASP A 117 -1.21 -8.29 -8.27
CA ASP A 117 -1.08 -7.16 -9.19
C ASP A 117 0.42 -6.91 -9.44
N ILE A 118 0.84 -7.04 -10.70
CA ILE A 118 2.23 -6.90 -11.12
C ILE A 118 2.36 -5.61 -11.91
N VAL A 119 3.21 -4.70 -11.42
CA VAL A 119 3.42 -3.40 -12.04
C VAL A 119 4.75 -3.44 -12.78
N HIS A 120 4.74 -3.85 -14.05
CA HIS A 120 5.93 -3.77 -14.91
C HIS A 120 5.85 -2.62 -15.91
N SER A 121 4.73 -1.93 -16.03
CA SER A 121 4.55 -0.88 -17.05
C SER A 121 5.44 0.35 -16.87
N HIS A 122 5.83 0.66 -15.64
CA HIS A 122 6.68 1.79 -15.27
C HIS A 122 7.38 1.55 -13.92
N ALA A 123 8.36 2.39 -13.61
CA ALA A 123 9.07 2.40 -12.33
C ALA A 123 9.08 3.81 -11.72
N SER A 124 9.31 3.89 -10.40
CA SER A 124 9.46 5.19 -9.72
C SER A 124 10.64 6.01 -10.29
N ASN A 125 10.56 7.33 -10.19
CA ASN A 125 11.62 8.26 -10.58
C ASN A 125 12.77 8.37 -9.55
N ASN A 126 12.67 7.63 -8.44
CA ASN A 126 13.65 7.54 -7.37
C ASN A 126 15.03 7.08 -7.84
N VAL A 127 16.06 7.87 -7.50
CA VAL A 127 17.47 7.60 -7.84
C VAL A 127 18.23 6.87 -6.74
N LEU A 128 18.03 7.25 -5.46
CA LEU A 128 18.81 6.70 -4.34
C LEU A 128 18.40 5.28 -3.96
N ASP A 129 17.14 4.97 -4.16
CA ASP A 129 16.43 3.81 -3.62
C ASP A 129 15.47 3.19 -4.65
N GLY A 130 15.66 3.55 -5.93
CA GLY A 130 14.95 2.99 -7.08
C GLY A 130 15.89 2.67 -8.24
N LEU A 131 15.33 2.25 -9.36
CA LEU A 131 16.11 1.85 -10.54
C LEU A 131 16.59 3.03 -11.41
N ASN A 132 16.18 4.27 -11.10
CA ASN A 132 16.55 5.42 -11.90
C ASN A 132 18.05 5.73 -11.75
N MET A 133 18.72 6.05 -12.86
CA MET A 133 20.15 6.36 -12.88
C MET A 133 21.04 5.27 -12.27
N PHE A 134 20.62 4.00 -12.38
CA PHE A 134 21.29 2.86 -11.72
C PHE A 134 22.80 2.77 -12.01
N ASP A 135 23.22 3.03 -13.26
CA ASP A 135 24.62 3.06 -13.69
C ASP A 135 25.17 4.49 -13.86
N GLY A 136 24.45 5.49 -13.35
CA GLY A 136 24.71 6.91 -13.57
C GLY A 136 24.15 7.46 -14.90
N THR A 137 23.45 6.64 -15.70
CA THR A 137 22.79 7.06 -16.95
C THR A 137 21.27 6.96 -16.86
N ASN A 138 20.57 7.78 -17.62
CA ASN A 138 19.10 7.78 -17.67
C ASN A 138 18.51 6.73 -18.64
N ALA A 139 19.35 5.83 -19.19
CA ALA A 139 19.00 5.01 -20.34
C ALA A 139 19.32 3.52 -20.18
N TYR A 140 19.77 3.08 -18.99
CA TYR A 140 20.12 1.70 -18.75
C TYR A 140 18.88 0.78 -18.76
N TYR A 141 18.02 0.88 -17.72
CA TYR A 141 16.75 0.15 -17.68
C TYR A 141 15.61 0.84 -18.44
N PHE A 142 15.75 2.12 -18.75
CA PHE A 142 14.69 2.98 -19.30
C PHE A 142 15.04 3.52 -20.68
N HIS A 143 14.04 4.01 -21.41
CA HIS A 143 14.31 4.75 -22.63
C HIS A 143 14.97 6.11 -22.32
N SER A 144 15.83 6.60 -23.22
CA SER A 144 16.39 7.95 -23.09
C SER A 144 15.39 9.03 -23.54
N GLY A 145 15.57 10.24 -22.99
CA GLY A 145 14.79 11.42 -23.38
C GLY A 145 13.30 11.32 -23.02
N SER A 146 12.45 12.03 -23.77
CA SER A 146 11.00 12.10 -23.52
C SER A 146 10.29 10.75 -23.67
N LYS A 147 10.86 9.82 -24.43
CA LYS A 147 10.29 8.48 -24.62
C LYS A 147 10.33 7.64 -23.33
N GLY A 148 11.27 7.90 -22.43
CA GLY A 148 11.41 7.17 -21.17
C GLY A 148 10.66 7.77 -19.99
N HIS A 149 9.87 8.82 -20.20
CA HIS A 149 9.20 9.52 -19.11
C HIS A 149 7.69 9.59 -19.35
N GLN A 150 6.93 9.18 -18.35
CA GLN A 150 5.48 9.32 -18.31
C GLN A 150 5.17 10.55 -17.43
N TRP A 151 4.74 11.64 -18.07
CA TRP A 151 4.53 12.95 -17.45
C TRP A 151 3.31 13.04 -16.52
N MET A 152 2.25 12.25 -16.77
CA MET A 152 1.03 12.23 -15.96
C MET A 152 1.21 11.47 -14.64
N TRP A 153 2.12 10.49 -14.62
CA TRP A 153 2.40 9.61 -13.49
C TRP A 153 3.74 9.93 -12.83
N ASP A 154 4.56 10.80 -13.44
CA ASP A 154 5.90 11.16 -12.97
C ASP A 154 6.76 9.90 -12.74
N SER A 155 6.85 9.06 -13.79
CA SER A 155 7.50 7.74 -13.74
C SER A 155 8.35 7.46 -14.97
N HIS A 156 9.21 6.43 -14.88
CA HIS A 156 10.07 6.01 -15.99
C HIS A 156 9.56 4.75 -16.70
N LEU A 157 9.70 4.75 -18.04
CA LEU A 157 9.24 3.68 -18.92
C LEU A 157 10.40 2.77 -19.32
N PHE A 158 10.23 1.47 -19.08
CA PHE A 158 11.24 0.46 -19.37
C PHE A 158 11.58 0.37 -20.87
N ASN A 159 12.87 0.18 -21.17
CA ASN A 159 13.33 -0.10 -22.52
C ASN A 159 13.29 -1.61 -22.81
N TYR A 160 12.10 -2.15 -23.09
CA TYR A 160 11.93 -3.57 -23.39
C TYR A 160 12.61 -4.05 -24.68
N GLY A 161 13.19 -3.14 -25.48
CA GLY A 161 14.01 -3.50 -26.63
C GLY A 161 15.43 -3.94 -26.25
N SER A 162 15.88 -3.65 -25.02
CA SER A 162 17.16 -4.15 -24.50
C SER A 162 16.99 -5.57 -23.96
N TRP A 163 17.98 -6.41 -24.26
CA TRP A 163 18.02 -7.80 -23.81
C TRP A 163 18.04 -7.90 -22.28
N GLU A 164 18.88 -7.08 -21.66
CA GLU A 164 19.06 -6.99 -20.20
C GLU A 164 17.76 -6.64 -19.50
N VAL A 165 16.95 -5.72 -20.05
CA VAL A 165 15.65 -5.34 -19.50
C VAL A 165 14.60 -6.43 -19.73
N SER A 166 14.60 -7.04 -20.92
CA SER A 166 13.62 -8.06 -21.29
C SER A 166 13.77 -9.37 -20.50
N SER A 167 14.99 -9.68 -20.05
CA SER A 167 15.34 -10.89 -19.31
C SER A 167 14.88 -10.86 -17.84
N VAL A 168 14.41 -9.70 -17.36
CA VAL A 168 14.02 -9.43 -15.96
C VAL A 168 12.49 -9.56 -15.79
N LYS A 169 11.78 -10.07 -16.80
CA LYS A 169 10.35 -10.41 -16.74
C LYS A 169 10.06 -11.66 -15.91
#